data_AF-A0AA35E2Z1-F1
#
_entry.id   AF-A0AA35E2Z1-F1
#
_cell.length_a   1.000
_cell.length_b   1.000
_cell.length_c   1.000
_cell.angle_alpha   90.00
_cell.angle_beta   90.00
_cell.angle_gamma   90.00
#
_symmetry.space_group_name_H-M   'P 1'
#
loop_
_entity.id
_entity.type
_entity.pdbx_description
1 polymer ?
#
loop_
_entity_poly.entity_id
_entity_poly.type
_entity_poly.pdbx_seq_one_letter_code
_entity_poly.pdbx_strand_id
1 'polypeptide(L)'
;MEKDLVKRAHDAFNHGDYQDAITLYQQAAYQYGQSLFDVNIRICEQRLQKPGQLMKRVPKSSDAIPVAQQLAETQELLEYYYRRCQELEYRLNDAG
;
A
#
# COMPACT_ATOMS: atom_id res chain seq x y z
N MET A 1 -20.15 -10.53 8.34
CA MET A 1 -19.50 -11.71 7.73
C MET A 1 -18.60 -11.36 6.54
N GLU A 2 -18.79 -10.19 5.90
CA GLU A 2 -17.97 -9.73 4.75
C GLU A 2 -16.64 -9.05 5.13
N LYS A 3 -16.56 -8.45 6.31
CA LYS A 3 -15.41 -7.62 6.77
C LYS A 3 -14.07 -8.36 6.89
N ASP A 4 -14.05 -9.66 6.65
CA ASP A 4 -12.85 -10.47 6.82
C ASP A 4 -12.46 -11.27 5.57
N LEU A 5 -13.11 -11.04 4.43
CA LEU A 5 -12.87 -11.83 3.22
C LEU A 5 -11.41 -11.72 2.75
N VAL A 6 -10.87 -10.50 2.72
CA VAL A 6 -9.47 -10.23 2.35
C VAL A 6 -8.50 -10.79 3.38
N LYS A 7 -8.83 -10.67 4.68
CA LYS A 7 -7.99 -11.20 5.75
C LYS A 7 -7.94 -12.73 5.70
N ARG A 8 -9.07 -13.40 5.51
CA ARG A 8 -9.15 -14.85 5.34
C ARG A 8 -8.39 -15.32 4.10
N ALA A 9 -8.46 -14.57 2.99
CA ALA A 9 -7.66 -14.86 1.79
C ALA A 9 -6.16 -14.76 2.09
N HIS A 10 -5.77 -13.73 2.86
CA HIS A 10 -4.39 -13.54 3.28
C HIS A 10 -3.91 -14.62 4.25
N ASP A 11 -4.75 -15.03 5.19
CA ASP A 11 -4.46 -16.11 6.13
C ASP A 11 -4.29 -17.43 5.38
N ALA A 12 -5.20 -17.80 4.48
CA ALA A 12 -5.08 -18.99 3.63
C ALA A 12 -3.78 -18.99 2.81
N PHE A 13 -3.41 -17.83 2.24
CA PHE A 13 -2.15 -17.67 1.52
C PHE A 13 -0.92 -17.92 2.41
N ASN A 14 -0.93 -17.43 3.65
CA ASN A 14 0.17 -17.58 4.60
C ASN A 14 0.30 -19.04 5.10
N HIS A 15 -0.81 -19.78 5.20
CA HIS A 15 -0.80 -21.20 5.54
C HIS A 15 -0.41 -22.10 4.37
N GLY A 16 -0.34 -21.56 3.15
CA GLY A 16 0.00 -22.31 1.94
C GLY A 16 -1.20 -22.94 1.24
N ASP A 17 -2.42 -22.65 1.70
CA ASP A 17 -3.69 -23.11 1.13
C ASP A 17 -4.06 -22.27 -0.09
N TYR A 18 -3.23 -22.34 -1.13
CA TYR A 18 -3.31 -21.43 -2.28
C TYR A 18 -4.62 -21.59 -3.08
N GLN A 19 -5.22 -22.78 -3.10
CA GLN A 19 -6.50 -22.99 -3.77
C GLN A 19 -7.63 -22.24 -3.07
N ASP A 20 -7.68 -22.31 -1.73
CA ASP A 20 -8.67 -21.60 -0.92
C ASP A 20 -8.45 -20.08 -0.99
N ALA A 21 -7.18 -19.65 -0.98
CA ALA A 21 -6.81 -18.25 -1.17
C ALA A 21 -7.30 -17.70 -2.52
N ILE A 22 -7.17 -18.45 -3.62
CA ILE A 22 -7.68 -18.05 -4.94
C ILE A 22 -9.19 -17.82 -4.89
N THR A 23 -9.95 -18.76 -4.32
CA THR A 23 -11.40 -18.63 -4.24
C THR A 23 -11.83 -17.40 -3.44
N LEU A 24 -11.15 -17.14 -2.32
CA LEU A 24 -11.43 -15.96 -1.48
C LEU A 24 -11.05 -14.65 -2.19
N TYR A 25 -9.92 -14.62 -2.91
CA TYR A 25 -9.53 -13.45 -3.72
C TYR A 25 -10.45 -13.20 -4.90
N GLN A 26 -10.98 -14.23 -5.54
CA GLN A 26 -11.99 -14.09 -6.60
C GLN A 26 -13.31 -13.53 -6.06
N GLN A 27 -13.74 -13.97 -4.87
CA GLN A 27 -14.90 -13.40 -4.18
C GLN A 27 -14.65 -11.93 -3.82
N ALA A 28 -13.44 -11.59 -3.36
CA ALA A 28 -13.07 -10.20 -3.04
C ALA A 28 -12.99 -9.34 -4.31
N ALA A 29 -12.47 -9.88 -5.41
CA ALA A 29 -12.45 -9.24 -6.73
C ALA A 29 -13.86 -8.90 -7.22
N TYR A 30 -14.81 -9.81 -7.05
CA TYR A 30 -16.21 -9.56 -7.42
C TYR A 30 -16.83 -8.41 -6.62
N GLN A 31 -16.49 -8.29 -5.33
CA GLN A 31 -17.05 -7.25 -4.46
C GLN A 31 -16.37 -5.88 -4.59
N TYR A 32 -15.03 -5.86 -4.65
CA TYR A 32 -14.24 -4.64 -4.50
C TYR A 32 -13.50 -4.22 -5.77
N GLY A 33 -13.49 -5.06 -6.81
CA GLY A 33 -12.84 -4.79 -8.09
C GLY A 33 -11.71 -5.77 -8.39
N GLN A 34 -11.70 -6.25 -9.64
CA GLN A 34 -10.83 -7.32 -10.09
C GLN A 34 -9.34 -6.93 -10.09
N SER A 35 -9.04 -5.70 -10.50
CA SER A 35 -7.67 -5.17 -10.55
C SER A 35 -6.94 -5.16 -9.21
N LEU A 36 -7.68 -5.14 -8.09
CA LEU A 36 -7.10 -5.16 -6.74
C LEU A 36 -6.55 -6.54 -6.35
N PHE A 37 -7.02 -7.62 -6.97
CA PHE A 37 -6.69 -8.99 -6.56
C PHE A 37 -6.07 -9.87 -7.65
N ASP A 38 -6.03 -9.42 -8.91
CA ASP A 38 -5.44 -10.17 -10.03
C ASP A 38 -4.01 -10.64 -9.75
N VAL A 39 -3.20 -9.80 -9.12
CA VAL A 39 -1.81 -10.14 -8.75
C VAL A 39 -1.79 -11.25 -7.70
N ASN A 40 -2.66 -11.16 -6.68
CA ASN A 40 -2.73 -12.15 -5.61
C ASN A 40 -3.14 -13.53 -6.15
N ILE A 41 -4.13 -13.57 -7.06
CA ILE A 41 -4.58 -14.80 -7.72
C ILE A 41 -3.44 -15.41 -8.53
N ARG A 42 -2.76 -14.63 -9.38
CA ARG A 42 -1.63 -15.12 -10.19
C ARG A 42 -0.49 -15.69 -9.34
N ILE A 43 -0.18 -15.06 -8.19
CA ILE A 43 0.85 -15.58 -7.28
C ILE A 43 0.45 -16.94 -6.72
N CYS A 44 -0.82 -17.11 -6.34
CA CYS A 44 -1.33 -18.39 -5.84
C CYS A 44 -1.27 -19.49 -6.92
N GLU A 45 -1.72 -19.19 -8.15
CA GLU A 45 -1.66 -20.11 -9.30
C GLU A 45 -0.22 -20.55 -9.58
N GLN A 46 0.74 -19.62 -9.54
CA GLN A 46 2.16 -19.92 -9.73
C GLN A 46 2.71 -20.83 -8.63
N ARG A 47 2.31 -20.63 -7.36
CA ARG A 47 2.74 -21.49 -6.25
C ARG A 47 2.15 -22.89 -6.34
N LEU A 48 0.93 -23.05 -6.87
CA LEU A 48 0.34 -24.36 -7.15
C LEU A 48 1.06 -25.09 -8.29
N GLN A 49 1.48 -24.37 -9.34
CA GLN A 49 2.18 -24.97 -10.49
C GLN A 49 3.65 -25.33 -10.22
N LYS A 50 4.29 -24.69 -9.23
CA LYS A 50 5.70 -24.93 -8.88
C LYS A 50 5.90 -24.99 -7.35
N PRO A 51 5.46 -26.07 -6.69
CA PRO A 51 5.70 -26.27 -5.26
C PRO A 51 7.22 -26.43 -5.03
N GLY A 52 7.91 -25.34 -4.69
CA GLY A 52 9.35 -25.35 -4.39
C GLY A 52 10.16 -24.20 -4.99
N GLN A 53 9.65 -23.48 -5.99
CA GLN A 53 10.25 -22.21 -6.40
C GLN A 53 9.65 -21.09 -5.54
N LEU A 54 10.16 -20.97 -4.30
CA LEU A 54 10.03 -19.74 -3.51
C LEU A 54 10.41 -18.58 -4.43
N MET A 55 9.42 -17.79 -4.84
CA MET A 55 9.67 -16.54 -5.53
C MET A 55 10.70 -15.79 -4.69
N LYS A 56 11.86 -15.49 -5.29
CA LYS A 56 12.77 -14.49 -4.75
C LYS A 56 11.89 -13.31 -4.42
N ARG A 57 11.76 -13.05 -3.12
CA ARG A 57 11.01 -11.95 -2.52
C ARG A 57 11.15 -10.77 -3.47
N VAL A 58 10.03 -10.34 -4.07
CA VAL A 58 10.02 -9.14 -4.92
C VAL A 58 10.84 -8.10 -4.16
N PRO A 59 11.93 -7.56 -4.74
CA PRO A 59 12.71 -6.57 -4.02
C PRO A 59 11.70 -5.50 -3.63
N LYS A 60 11.54 -5.28 -2.32
CA LYS A 60 10.88 -4.07 -1.81
C LYS A 60 11.47 -2.95 -2.65
N SER A 61 10.65 -2.27 -3.44
CA SER A 61 11.10 -1.22 -4.35
C SER A 61 12.14 -0.39 -3.60
N SER A 62 13.38 -0.45 -4.05
CA SER A 62 14.51 0.25 -3.45
C SER A 62 14.34 1.77 -3.49
N ASP A 63 13.30 2.23 -4.17
CA ASP A 63 12.95 3.64 -4.38
C ASP A 63 11.90 4.15 -3.37
N ALA A 64 11.55 3.36 -2.34
CA ALA A 64 10.76 3.88 -1.23
C ALA A 64 11.63 4.86 -0.44
N ILE A 65 11.39 6.16 -0.62
CA ILE A 65 11.97 7.21 0.23
C ILE A 65 11.74 6.79 1.69
N PRO A 66 12.79 6.73 2.52
CA PRO A 66 12.63 6.36 3.92
C PRO A 66 11.58 7.25 4.57
N VAL A 67 10.65 6.66 5.31
CA VAL A 67 9.55 7.40 5.98
C VAL A 67 10.08 8.57 6.81
N ALA A 68 11.26 8.42 7.41
CA ALA A 68 11.94 9.49 8.14
C ALA A 68 12.33 10.68 7.26
N GLN A 69 12.78 10.43 6.04
CA GLN A 69 13.14 11.48 5.08
C GLN A 69 11.88 12.21 4.60
N GLN A 70 10.83 11.48 4.24
CA GLN A 70 9.55 12.09 3.85
C GLN A 70 8.96 12.94 4.98
N LEU A 71 9.08 12.48 6.23
CA LEU A 71 8.62 13.24 7.40
C LEU A 71 9.41 14.54 7.58
N ALA A 72 10.74 14.49 7.46
CA ALA A 72 11.59 15.67 7.59
C ALA A 72 11.31 16.72 6.50
N GLU A 73 11.23 16.28 5.23
CA GLU A 73 10.90 17.16 4.11
C GLU A 73 9.51 17.80 4.26
N THR A 74 8.53 17.05 4.77
CA THR A 74 7.18 17.58 5.03
C THR A 74 7.19 18.62 6.14
N GLN A 75 7.94 18.38 7.23
CA GLN A 75 8.04 19.33 8.34
C GLN A 75 8.70 20.64 7.90
N GLU A 76 9.81 20.56 7.15
CA GLU A 76 10.50 21.74 6.64
C GLU A 76 9.61 22.58 5.72
N LEU A 77 8.84 21.92 4.84
CA LEU A 77 7.93 22.61 3.94
C LEU A 77 6.80 23.33 4.69
N LEU A 78 6.24 22.71 5.73
CA LEU A 78 5.22 23.33 6.57
C LEU A 78 5.76 24.56 7.30
N GLU A 79 6.95 24.47 7.88
CA GLU A 79 7.58 25.60 8.55
C GLU A 79 7.89 26.75 7.59
N TYR A 80 8.33 26.43 6.38
CA TYR A 80 8.55 27.43 5.32
C TYR A 80 7.27 28.21 5.01
N TYR A 81 6.17 27.50 4.74
CA TYR A 81 4.91 28.17 4.40
C TYR A 81 4.34 28.95 5.58
N TYR A 82 4.48 28.45 6.81
CA TYR A 82 4.07 29.16 8.01
C TYR A 82 4.77 30.52 8.13
N ARG A 83 6.11 30.54 8.04
CA ARG A 83 6.89 31.79 8.10
C ARG A 83 6.52 32.75 6.98
N ARG A 84 6.37 32.23 5.76
CA ARG A 84 6.00 33.05 4.60
C ARG A 84 4.62 33.70 4.77
N CYS A 85 3.65 32.99 5.33
CA CYS A 85 2.34 33.57 5.63
C CYS A 85 2.44 34.67 6.68
N GLN A 86 3.18 34.46 7.77
CA GLN A 86 3.39 35.49 8.79
C GLN A 86 4.03 36.75 8.21
N GLU A 87 5.08 36.61 7.40
CA GLU A 87 5.74 37.75 6.75
C GLU A 87 4.78 38.53 5.84
N LEU A 88 3.92 37.83 5.09
CA LEU A 88 2.92 38.46 4.24
C LEU A 88 1.85 39.19 5.07
N GLU A 89 1.40 38.61 6.17
CA GLU A 89 0.46 39.24 7.11
C GLU A 89 1.04 40.53 7.71
N TYR A 90 2.29 40.51 8.17
CA TYR A 90 2.97 41.72 8.67
C TYR A 90 3.04 42.81 7.60
N ARG A 91 3.42 42.46 6.37
CA ARG A 91 3.51 43.44 5.26
C ARG A 91 2.16 44.04 4.88
N LEU A 92 1.09 43.26 4.95
CA LEU A 92 -0.27 43.75 4.70
C LEU A 92 -0.74 44.70 5.80
N ASN A 93 -0.39 44.41 7.06
CA ASN A 93 -0.74 45.26 8.20
C ASN A 93 0.07 46.56 8.26
N ASP A 94 1.33 46.56 7.80
CA ASP A 94 2.16 47.78 7.73
C ASP A 94 1.80 48.68 6.53
N ALA A 95 1.07 48.16 5.54
CA ALA A 95 0.69 48.89 4.33
C ALA A 95 -0.73 49.51 4.37
N GLY A 96 -1.47 49.31 5.47
CA GLY A 96 -2.80 49.90 5.73
C GLY A 96 -2.76 51.02 6.74
#